data_AF-A0A1T4ZIQ4-F1
#
_entry.id   AF-A0A1T4ZIQ4-F1
#
_cell.length_a   1.000
_cell.length_b   1.000
_cell.length_c   1.000
_cell.angle_alpha   90.00
_cell.angle_beta   90.00
_cell.angle_gamma   90.00
#
_symmetry.space_group_name_H-M   'P 1'
#
loop_
_entity.id
_entity.type
_entity.pdbx_description
1 polymer ?
#
loop_
_entity_poly.entity_id
_entity_poly.type
_entity_poly.pdbx_seq_one_letter_code
_entity_poly.pdbx_strand_id
1 'polypeptide(L)'
;MVCSFTQPQNIFTNSVQRFQRYWWRTLLIWFCLVAPAQAQLLLRVAIEDGANQVKVGSTTQAVVRDGNGKVLGELAAMGGGVAQAKSGNVALGNWQGSQLWVDPSNGGNVWIGNGWYRGRVLLVPRNGGLTAINYVDLEQYLYSVLGAEMDGGWPQEALKAQAVAARTYALYKRQRSNGVFDVGDDQNSQVYKGLITESTGTLAAVNATRGQVLTYNGQAILAAFHSASGGHTENVEDVWNEPLPYLRGVPDFDQGTPVFEWTKTFSQGDLSKRISGVGNITTMTPQRTSAYGSILAMKVVGDKGTRIISGDDIASALGLRSTRFQVNRKSGTTSFQVTGRGFGHGVGLSQWGAYNLARGGYGYQQILAHYYRNTTLAKIDVR
;
A
#
# COMPACT_ATOMS: atom_id res chain seq x y z
N MET A 1 40.69 46.90 -74.58
CA MET A 1 41.27 48.23 -74.87
C MET A 1 40.38 49.26 -74.19
N VAL A 2 40.97 49.97 -73.22
CA VAL A 2 40.52 51.23 -72.57
C VAL A 2 39.40 51.18 -71.50
N CYS A 3 39.84 51.64 -70.31
CA CYS A 3 39.10 51.97 -69.09
C CYS A 3 38.02 53.04 -69.28
N SER A 4 37.07 53.14 -68.34
CA SER A 4 36.67 54.44 -67.77
C SER A 4 35.96 54.27 -66.42
N PHE A 5 36.60 54.82 -65.40
CA PHE A 5 36.01 55.26 -64.14
C PHE A 5 35.31 56.60 -64.37
N THR A 6 34.21 56.86 -63.65
CA THR A 6 33.92 58.14 -62.96
C THR A 6 32.64 58.01 -62.13
N GLN A 7 32.74 58.12 -60.80
CA GLN A 7 31.67 58.71 -59.97
C GLN A 7 31.61 60.22 -60.27
N PRO A 8 30.58 61.00 -59.84
CA PRO A 8 30.71 61.65 -58.52
C PRO A 8 29.37 62.10 -57.83
N GLN A 9 29.44 62.25 -56.49
CA GLN A 9 28.88 63.36 -55.66
C GLN A 9 27.61 63.15 -54.80
N ASN A 10 27.88 63.19 -53.49
CA ASN A 10 27.05 63.68 -52.39
C ASN A 10 26.67 65.16 -52.58
N ILE A 11 25.62 65.64 -51.88
CA ILE A 11 25.74 66.65 -50.78
C ILE A 11 24.34 67.06 -50.26
N PHE A 12 24.15 66.78 -48.96
CA PHE A 12 23.49 67.53 -47.87
C PHE A 12 22.19 68.33 -48.06
N THR A 13 21.25 68.14 -47.12
CA THR A 13 20.87 69.17 -46.12
C THR A 13 20.13 68.59 -44.90
N ASN A 14 20.68 68.87 -43.71
CA ASN A 14 20.07 69.28 -42.43
C ASN A 14 18.75 68.66 -41.93
N SER A 15 18.76 68.07 -40.73
CA SER A 15 18.40 68.79 -39.48
C SER A 15 18.33 67.85 -38.25
N VAL A 16 19.27 68.08 -37.34
CA VAL A 16 19.28 67.96 -35.87
C VAL A 16 17.97 67.58 -35.14
N GLN A 17 18.12 66.64 -34.20
CA GLN A 17 17.29 66.37 -33.00
C GLN A 17 15.86 65.83 -33.15
N ARG A 18 15.70 64.52 -32.92
CA ARG A 18 14.66 64.00 -32.02
C ARG A 18 15.00 62.59 -31.52
N PHE A 19 15.34 62.54 -30.23
CA PHE A 19 15.09 61.44 -29.29
C PHE A 19 15.69 60.06 -29.55
N GLN A 20 16.77 59.79 -28.80
CA GLN A 20 16.94 58.56 -28.05
C GLN A 20 15.60 58.10 -27.42
N ARG A 21 15.08 56.96 -27.87
CA ARG A 21 14.31 55.99 -27.08
C ARG A 21 13.95 54.82 -28.00
N TYR A 22 13.77 53.64 -27.41
CA TYR A 22 13.29 52.41 -28.06
C TYR A 22 14.32 51.39 -28.56
N TRP A 23 15.50 51.31 -27.95
CA TRP A 23 16.39 50.12 -28.04
C TRP A 23 16.27 49.15 -26.84
N TRP A 24 15.08 49.09 -26.22
CA TRP A 24 14.79 48.28 -25.03
C TRP A 24 13.36 47.70 -25.05
N ARG A 25 12.71 47.64 -26.22
CA ARG A 25 11.30 47.20 -26.33
C ARG A 25 11.02 45.97 -27.21
N THR A 26 12.01 45.14 -27.49
CA THR A 26 11.81 43.83 -28.17
C THR A 26 12.51 42.69 -27.43
N LEU A 27 12.43 42.68 -26.10
CA LEU A 27 12.95 41.62 -25.24
C LEU A 27 11.96 41.31 -24.10
N LEU A 28 10.70 41.08 -24.45
CA LEU A 28 9.67 40.57 -23.54
C LEU A 28 8.73 39.65 -24.34
N ILE A 29 9.30 38.65 -25.00
CA ILE A 29 8.53 37.45 -25.34
C ILE A 29 8.34 36.71 -24.01
N TRP A 30 7.09 36.73 -23.57
CA TRP A 30 6.52 35.98 -22.48
C TRP A 30 7.00 34.51 -22.51
N PHE A 31 8.07 34.19 -21.80
CA PHE A 31 8.24 32.88 -21.19
C PHE A 31 7.38 32.86 -19.92
N CYS A 32 6.06 32.81 -20.09
CA CYS A 32 5.27 32.17 -19.06
C CYS A 32 5.60 30.68 -19.11
N LEU A 33 6.61 30.31 -18.32
CA LEU A 33 6.73 28.97 -17.79
C LEU A 33 5.44 28.68 -17.02
N VAL A 34 4.42 28.20 -17.72
CA VAL A 34 3.42 27.34 -17.11
C VAL A 34 4.20 26.07 -16.79
N ALA A 35 4.91 26.07 -15.66
CA ALA A 35 5.13 24.82 -14.98
C ALA A 35 3.72 24.26 -14.79
N PRO A 36 3.37 23.11 -15.40
CA PRO A 36 2.10 22.51 -15.06
C PRO A 36 2.13 22.36 -13.54
N ALA A 37 1.03 22.69 -12.87
CA ALA A 37 0.88 22.36 -11.46
C ALA A 37 0.94 20.82 -11.37
N GLN A 38 2.17 20.32 -11.20
CA GLN A 38 2.58 18.95 -10.94
C GLN A 38 1.77 18.40 -9.78
N ALA A 39 0.58 17.82 -9.99
CA ALA A 39 -0.23 17.29 -8.90
C ALA A 39 0.56 16.19 -8.16
N GLN A 40 0.71 16.34 -6.84
CA GLN A 40 1.28 15.33 -5.97
C GLN A 40 0.51 14.01 -6.13
N LEU A 41 1.23 12.89 -6.18
CA LEU A 41 0.59 11.59 -6.30
C LEU A 41 0.03 11.16 -4.94
N LEU A 42 -1.21 11.57 -4.67
CA LEU A 42 -1.91 11.28 -3.43
C LEU A 42 -2.56 9.90 -3.46
N LEU A 43 -2.45 9.21 -2.32
CA LEU A 43 -3.18 8.00 -1.97
C LEU A 43 -4.29 8.36 -0.97
N ARG A 44 -5.46 7.74 -1.16
CA ARG A 44 -6.62 7.87 -0.28
C ARG A 44 -6.76 6.59 0.53
N VAL A 45 -6.54 6.65 1.84
CA VAL A 45 -6.56 5.47 2.72
C VAL A 45 -7.71 5.60 3.71
N ALA A 46 -8.64 4.65 3.72
CA ALA A 46 -9.65 4.61 4.77
C ALA A 46 -9.00 4.12 6.07
N ILE A 47 -9.02 4.96 7.11
CA ILE A 47 -8.45 4.66 8.43
C ILE A 47 -9.53 4.16 9.39
N GLU A 48 -10.75 4.65 9.24
CA GLU A 48 -11.94 4.23 9.98
C GLU A 48 -13.07 4.19 8.95
N ASP A 49 -13.71 3.03 8.72
CA ASP A 49 -14.81 2.87 7.75
C ASP A 49 -16.14 2.53 8.42
N GLY A 50 -17.13 3.41 8.29
CA GLY A 50 -18.45 3.21 8.90
C GLY A 50 -18.51 3.38 10.42
N ALA A 51 -17.56 4.12 11.00
CA ALA A 51 -17.54 4.41 12.44
C ALA A 51 -18.66 5.37 12.85
N ASN A 52 -19.20 5.24 14.06
CA ASN A 52 -20.19 6.19 14.60
C ASN A 52 -19.56 7.55 14.93
N GLN A 53 -18.32 7.53 15.40
CA GLN A 53 -17.55 8.71 15.75
C GLN A 53 -16.05 8.46 15.52
N VAL A 54 -15.31 9.49 15.14
CA VAL A 54 -13.85 9.42 14.93
C VAL A 54 -13.19 10.62 15.60
N LYS A 55 -12.15 10.39 16.41
CA LYS A 55 -11.34 11.49 16.96
C LYS A 55 -10.46 12.05 15.86
N VAL A 56 -10.47 13.37 15.68
CA VAL A 56 -9.68 14.08 14.68
C VAL A 56 -8.93 15.23 15.33
N GLY A 57 -7.67 15.42 14.99
CA GLY A 57 -6.85 16.50 15.52
C GLY A 57 -5.69 16.85 14.61
N SER A 58 -4.88 17.84 14.99
CA SER A 58 -3.75 18.30 14.19
C SER A 58 -2.58 18.70 15.08
N THR A 59 -1.34 18.40 14.67
CA THR A 59 -0.14 18.85 15.41
C THR A 59 0.10 20.34 15.27
N THR A 60 -0.30 20.93 14.14
CA THR A 60 -0.23 22.36 13.83
C THR A 60 -1.63 22.95 13.76
N GLN A 61 -1.75 24.26 13.54
CA GLN A 61 -3.03 24.83 13.12
C GLN A 61 -3.52 24.09 11.86
N ALA A 62 -4.81 23.77 11.79
CA ALA A 62 -5.38 23.12 10.61
C ALA A 62 -6.61 23.86 10.13
N VAL A 63 -6.72 24.05 8.81
CA VAL A 63 -7.89 24.68 8.21
C VAL A 63 -8.98 23.64 8.02
N VAL A 64 -10.19 23.95 8.50
CA VAL A 64 -11.38 23.13 8.30
C VAL A 64 -12.18 23.66 7.12
N ARG A 65 -12.43 22.82 6.11
CA ARG A 65 -13.17 23.20 4.90
C ARG A 65 -14.35 22.27 4.65
N ASP A 66 -15.37 22.79 3.98
CA ASP A 66 -16.44 21.94 3.42
C ASP A 66 -15.98 21.23 2.14
N GLY A 67 -16.89 20.44 1.56
CA GLY A 67 -16.65 19.71 0.32
C GLY A 67 -16.42 20.55 -0.93
N ASN A 68 -16.79 21.83 -0.90
CA ASN A 68 -16.57 22.78 -2.00
C ASN A 68 -15.29 23.60 -1.78
N GLY A 69 -14.54 23.33 -0.71
CA GLY A 69 -13.30 24.03 -0.36
C GLY A 69 -13.52 25.32 0.42
N LYS A 70 -14.76 25.67 0.79
CA LYS A 70 -15.06 26.85 1.60
C LYS A 70 -14.49 26.65 3.00
N VAL A 71 -13.74 27.63 3.50
CA VAL A 71 -13.23 27.63 4.88
C VAL A 71 -14.40 27.80 5.85
N LEU A 72 -14.51 26.88 6.79
CA LEU A 72 -15.51 26.90 7.88
C LEU A 72 -14.90 27.37 9.20
N GLY A 73 -13.59 27.21 9.36
CA GLY A 73 -12.84 27.64 10.53
C GLY A 73 -11.49 26.96 10.62
N GLU A 74 -10.90 26.97 11.81
CA GLU A 74 -9.56 26.43 12.06
C GLU A 74 -9.52 25.66 13.39
N LEU A 75 -8.81 24.53 13.38
CA LEU A 75 -8.35 23.85 14.58
C LEU A 75 -7.04 24.49 15.04
N ALA A 76 -6.93 24.76 16.34
CA ALA A 76 -5.67 25.18 16.95
C ALA A 76 -4.60 24.07 16.87
N ALA A 77 -3.34 24.45 16.99
CA ALA A 77 -2.24 23.49 17.09
C ALA A 77 -2.41 22.58 18.32
N MET A 78 -2.16 21.28 18.13
CA MET A 78 -2.46 20.22 19.09
C MET A 78 -3.95 20.14 19.50
N GLY A 79 -4.82 20.87 18.81
CA GLY A 79 -6.26 20.84 18.99
C GLY A 79 -6.90 19.68 18.24
N GLY A 80 -8.11 19.33 18.67
CA GLY A 80 -8.90 18.29 18.04
C GLY A 80 -10.36 18.32 18.45
N GLY A 81 -11.12 17.38 17.89
CA GLY A 81 -12.54 17.20 18.16
C GLY A 81 -12.98 15.80 17.81
N VAL A 82 -14.26 15.51 18.07
CA VAL A 82 -14.89 14.25 17.70
C VAL A 82 -15.75 14.51 16.48
N ALA A 83 -15.40 13.85 15.37
CA ALA A 83 -16.21 13.80 14.17
C ALA A 83 -17.36 12.81 14.37
N GLN A 84 -18.57 13.17 13.96
CA GLN A 84 -19.77 12.34 14.07
C GLN A 84 -20.60 12.41 12.81
N ALA A 85 -21.27 11.31 12.48
CA ALA A 85 -22.25 11.27 11.41
C ALA A 85 -23.54 11.99 11.83
N LYS A 86 -24.11 12.81 10.93
CA LYS A 86 -25.37 13.53 11.13
C LYS A 86 -26.22 13.44 9.86
N SER A 87 -27.15 12.49 9.78
CA SER A 87 -28.16 12.35 8.71
C SER A 87 -27.70 12.80 7.32
N GLY A 88 -26.73 12.07 6.74
CA GLY A 88 -26.18 12.38 5.41
C GLY A 88 -25.12 13.49 5.37
N ASN A 89 -24.72 14.01 6.53
CA ASN A 89 -23.60 14.95 6.73
C ASN A 89 -22.63 14.41 7.78
N VAL A 90 -21.51 15.11 7.94
CA VAL A 90 -20.58 14.94 9.06
C VAL A 90 -20.44 16.25 9.83
N ALA A 91 -20.21 16.15 11.13
CA ALA A 91 -19.91 17.29 11.99
C ALA A 91 -18.61 17.06 12.74
N LEU A 92 -17.81 18.12 12.90
CA LEU A 92 -16.62 18.17 13.76
C LEU A 92 -16.74 19.42 14.64
N GLY A 93 -17.07 19.23 15.91
CA GLY A 93 -17.41 20.36 16.79
C GLY A 93 -18.58 21.18 16.23
N ASN A 94 -18.36 22.47 16.00
CA ASN A 94 -19.36 23.40 15.46
C ASN A 94 -19.44 23.41 13.92
N TRP A 95 -18.50 22.75 13.24
CA TRP A 95 -18.49 22.68 11.79
C TRP A 95 -19.31 21.48 11.32
N GLN A 96 -20.11 21.69 10.27
CA GLN A 96 -20.94 20.64 9.68
C GLN A 96 -20.99 20.82 8.16
N GLY A 97 -20.99 19.71 7.43
CA GLY A 97 -21.15 19.71 5.97
C GLY A 97 -21.35 18.30 5.43
N SER A 98 -21.66 18.20 4.14
CA SER A 98 -21.77 16.90 3.44
C SER A 98 -20.46 16.12 3.44
N GLN A 99 -19.34 16.83 3.53
CA GLN A 99 -18.02 16.30 3.85
C GLN A 99 -17.18 17.42 4.49
N LEU A 100 -16.19 17.05 5.29
CA LEU A 100 -15.29 17.99 5.95
C LEU A 100 -13.84 17.62 5.72
N TRP A 101 -13.05 18.58 5.28
CA TRP A 101 -11.59 18.50 5.23
C TRP A 101 -10.98 19.09 6.49
N VAL A 102 -9.96 18.43 7.01
CA VAL A 102 -9.04 19.00 8.01
C VAL A 102 -7.63 18.96 7.44
N ASP A 103 -7.07 20.13 7.14
CA ASP A 103 -5.80 20.30 6.42
C ASP A 103 -4.76 20.98 7.34
N PRO A 104 -3.81 20.21 7.92
CA PRO A 104 -2.74 20.77 8.75
C PRO A 104 -1.83 21.73 7.97
N SER A 105 -1.61 22.91 8.54
CA SER A 105 -0.66 23.90 8.01
C SER A 105 0.80 23.46 8.18
N ASN A 106 1.71 24.04 7.39
CA ASN A 106 3.17 23.90 7.57
C ASN A 106 3.70 22.46 7.66
N GLY A 107 3.04 21.51 6.97
CA GLY A 107 3.43 20.10 6.99
C GLY A 107 3.11 19.37 8.31
N GLY A 108 2.15 19.87 9.08
CA GLY A 108 1.64 19.19 10.26
C GLY A 108 1.03 17.83 9.97
N ASN A 109 0.86 17.03 11.02
CA ASN A 109 0.24 15.71 10.96
C ASN A 109 -1.20 15.78 11.47
N VAL A 110 -2.03 14.87 10.98
CA VAL A 110 -3.42 14.72 11.38
C VAL A 110 -3.57 13.52 12.32
N TRP A 111 -4.32 13.70 13.42
CA TRP A 111 -4.75 12.61 14.26
C TRP A 111 -6.04 12.03 13.70
N ILE A 112 -6.12 10.71 13.55
CA ILE A 112 -7.33 10.01 13.11
C ILE A 112 -7.52 8.78 14.01
N GLY A 113 -8.65 8.72 14.71
CA GLY A 113 -8.97 7.62 15.61
C GLY A 113 -8.00 7.54 16.80
N ASN A 114 -6.95 6.73 16.65
CA ASN A 114 -5.96 6.43 17.68
C ASN A 114 -4.50 6.69 17.26
N GLY A 115 -4.25 7.30 16.10
CA GLY A 115 -2.90 7.47 15.56
C GLY A 115 -2.66 8.81 14.86
N TRP A 116 -1.38 9.17 14.75
CA TRP A 116 -0.91 10.30 13.93
C TRP A 116 -0.58 9.83 12.52
N TYR A 117 -1.02 10.59 11.53
CA TYR A 117 -0.84 10.33 10.11
C TYR A 117 -0.32 11.58 9.40
N ARG A 118 0.48 11.38 8.34
CA ARG A 118 0.94 12.46 7.47
C ARG A 118 -0.22 12.94 6.58
N GLY A 119 -0.08 14.14 6.03
CA GLY A 119 -1.06 14.71 5.11
C GLY A 119 -2.31 15.21 5.83
N ARG A 120 -3.47 14.98 5.22
CA ARG A 120 -4.75 15.56 5.66
C ARG A 120 -5.84 14.51 5.75
N VAL A 121 -6.99 14.85 6.33
CA VAL A 121 -8.14 13.94 6.42
C VAL A 121 -9.38 14.53 5.79
N LEU A 122 -10.11 13.66 5.10
CA LEU A 122 -11.47 13.89 4.62
C LEU A 122 -12.44 13.04 5.44
N LEU A 123 -13.45 13.67 6.01
CA LEU A 123 -14.54 13.03 6.72
C LEU A 123 -15.76 12.99 5.81
N VAL A 124 -16.31 11.80 5.56
CA VAL A 124 -17.51 11.60 4.74
C VAL A 124 -18.55 10.74 5.46
N PRO A 125 -19.86 11.00 5.28
CA PRO A 125 -20.90 10.11 5.80
C PRO A 125 -20.94 8.82 4.97
N ARG A 126 -21.06 7.66 5.62
CA ARG A 126 -21.13 6.35 4.96
C ARG A 126 -21.79 5.29 5.83
N ASN A 127 -22.68 4.48 5.25
CA ASN A 127 -23.34 3.33 5.90
C ASN A 127 -24.00 3.62 7.27
N GLY A 128 -24.59 4.81 7.44
CA GLY A 128 -25.18 5.24 8.72
C GLY A 128 -24.17 5.78 9.74
N GLY A 129 -22.86 5.65 9.47
CA GLY A 129 -21.76 6.26 10.22
C GLY A 129 -20.97 7.28 9.37
N LEU A 130 -19.69 7.42 9.67
CA LEU A 130 -18.73 8.20 8.90
C LEU A 130 -17.47 7.38 8.59
N THR A 131 -16.79 7.77 7.51
CA THR A 131 -15.48 7.26 7.13
C THR A 131 -14.47 8.39 7.24
N ALA A 132 -13.33 8.12 7.88
CA ALA A 132 -12.19 9.02 7.90
C ALA A 132 -11.15 8.55 6.89
N ILE A 133 -10.94 9.35 5.85
CA ILE A 133 -10.06 9.04 4.72
C ILE A 133 -8.83 9.92 4.80
N ASN A 134 -7.67 9.31 5.04
CA ASN A 134 -6.39 10.01 5.00
C ASN A 134 -5.95 10.21 3.55
N TYR A 135 -5.65 11.46 3.20
CA TYR A 135 -5.04 11.84 1.94
C TYR A 135 -3.57 12.15 2.20
N VAL A 136 -2.71 11.30 1.66
CA VAL A 136 -1.27 11.31 1.93
C VAL A 136 -0.47 11.11 0.65
N ASP A 137 0.73 11.68 0.60
CA ASP A 137 1.68 11.42 -0.46
C ASP A 137 2.04 9.93 -0.55
N LEU A 138 2.16 9.39 -1.76
CA LEU A 138 2.50 7.98 -1.95
C LEU A 138 3.83 7.59 -1.27
N GLU A 139 4.88 8.41 -1.36
CA GLU A 139 6.17 8.07 -0.75
C GLU A 139 6.07 8.13 0.78
N GLN A 140 5.35 9.11 1.31
CA GLN A 140 5.14 9.23 2.76
C GLN A 140 4.26 8.12 3.34
N TYR A 141 3.27 7.64 2.57
CA TYR A 141 2.48 6.46 2.92
C TYR A 141 3.37 5.23 3.12
N LEU A 142 4.37 5.05 2.25
CA LEU A 142 5.25 3.90 2.28
C LEU A 142 6.17 3.85 3.50
N TYR A 143 6.48 4.99 4.14
CA TYR A 143 7.25 5.00 5.39
C TYR A 143 6.55 4.20 6.48
N SER A 144 5.23 4.35 6.61
CA SER A 144 4.44 3.58 7.57
C SER A 144 4.25 2.14 7.13
N VAL A 145 3.89 1.91 5.86
CA VAL A 145 3.66 0.54 5.37
C VAL A 145 4.89 -0.32 5.57
N LEU A 146 6.08 0.18 5.24
CA LEU A 146 7.29 -0.62 5.38
C LEU A 146 7.57 -1.00 6.83
N GLY A 147 7.42 -0.07 7.75
CA GLY A 147 7.69 -0.34 9.16
C GLY A 147 6.59 -1.13 9.87
N ALA A 148 5.38 -1.19 9.30
CA ALA A 148 4.34 -2.07 9.78
C ALA A 148 4.55 -3.53 9.34
N GLU A 149 5.26 -3.73 8.23
CA GLU A 149 5.48 -5.02 7.57
C GLU A 149 6.83 -5.65 7.91
N MET A 150 7.88 -4.84 8.06
CA MET A 150 9.25 -5.30 8.29
C MET A 150 9.92 -4.46 9.38
N ASP A 151 10.79 -5.09 10.17
CA ASP A 151 11.61 -4.38 11.15
C ASP A 151 12.61 -3.45 10.45
N GLY A 152 12.68 -2.20 10.89
CA GLY A 152 13.52 -1.17 10.28
C GLY A 152 15.03 -1.43 10.35
N GLY A 153 15.48 -2.36 11.19
CA GLY A 153 16.86 -2.83 11.28
C GLY A 153 17.21 -3.96 10.30
N TRP A 154 16.27 -4.42 9.48
CA TRP A 154 16.56 -5.45 8.47
C TRP A 154 17.51 -4.94 7.38
N PRO A 155 18.20 -5.85 6.66
CA PRO A 155 19.08 -5.49 5.55
C PRO A 155 18.41 -4.54 4.56
N GLN A 156 19.12 -3.49 4.18
CA GLN A 156 18.58 -2.44 3.31
C GLN A 156 18.07 -2.96 1.97
N GLU A 157 18.69 -3.99 1.40
CA GLU A 157 18.23 -4.58 0.14
C GLU A 157 16.87 -5.29 0.27
N ALA A 158 16.57 -5.88 1.43
CA ALA A 158 15.25 -6.46 1.70
C ALA A 158 14.20 -5.35 1.86
N LEU A 159 14.52 -4.29 2.61
CA LEU A 159 13.64 -3.14 2.79
C LEU A 159 13.38 -2.40 1.46
N LYS A 160 14.38 -2.26 0.60
CA LYS A 160 14.23 -1.68 -0.76
C LYS A 160 13.33 -2.54 -1.64
N ALA A 161 13.46 -3.87 -1.60
CA ALA A 161 12.57 -4.77 -2.34
C ALA A 161 11.12 -4.59 -1.87
N GLN A 162 10.90 -4.54 -0.55
CA GLN A 162 9.57 -4.26 0.01
C GLN A 162 9.06 -2.87 -0.39
N ALA A 163 9.89 -1.83 -0.39
CA ALA A 163 9.50 -0.48 -0.82
C ALA A 163 8.92 -0.47 -2.24
N VAL A 164 9.61 -1.11 -3.18
CA VAL A 164 9.17 -1.20 -4.58
C VAL A 164 7.89 -2.04 -4.69
N ALA A 165 7.83 -3.20 -4.04
CA ALA A 165 6.64 -4.05 -4.05
C ALA A 165 5.42 -3.31 -3.46
N ALA A 166 5.60 -2.67 -2.31
CA ALA A 166 4.55 -1.93 -1.64
C ALA A 166 4.04 -0.73 -2.45
N ARG A 167 4.95 0.05 -3.06
CA ARG A 167 4.59 1.14 -3.96
C ARG A 167 3.78 0.66 -5.16
N THR A 168 4.22 -0.45 -5.75
CA THR A 168 3.56 -1.06 -6.91
C THR A 168 2.16 -1.55 -6.56
N TYR A 169 2.00 -2.21 -5.40
CA TYR A 169 0.70 -2.66 -4.91
C TYR A 169 -0.27 -1.50 -4.67
N ALA A 170 0.17 -0.44 -3.99
CA ALA A 170 -0.66 0.74 -3.74
C ALA A 170 -1.15 1.38 -5.05
N LEU A 171 -0.29 1.48 -6.07
CA LEU A 171 -0.65 1.97 -7.40
C LEU A 171 -1.62 1.03 -8.13
N TYR A 172 -1.38 -0.28 -8.07
CA TYR A 172 -2.26 -1.28 -8.67
C TYR A 172 -3.68 -1.19 -8.11
N LYS A 173 -3.80 -1.03 -6.79
CA LYS A 173 -5.09 -0.84 -6.08
C LYS A 173 -5.74 0.49 -6.44
N ARG A 174 -4.98 1.59 -6.41
CA ARG A 174 -5.48 2.93 -6.79
C ARG A 174 -6.05 2.98 -8.20
N GLN A 175 -5.39 2.36 -9.18
CA GLN A 175 -5.88 2.31 -10.57
C GLN A 175 -7.20 1.54 -10.73
N ARG A 176 -7.49 0.64 -9.80
CA ARG A 176 -8.67 -0.23 -9.82
C ARG A 176 -9.73 0.17 -8.79
N SER A 177 -9.45 1.18 -7.97
CA SER A 177 -10.44 1.72 -7.05
C SER A 177 -11.42 2.61 -7.81
N ASN A 178 -12.70 2.30 -7.67
CA ASN A 178 -13.83 3.16 -8.07
C ASN A 178 -14.49 3.82 -6.86
N GLY A 179 -13.88 3.70 -5.67
CA GLY A 179 -14.42 4.15 -4.40
C GLY A 179 -13.93 5.52 -3.95
N VAL A 180 -14.41 5.92 -2.78
CA VAL A 180 -14.01 7.16 -2.09
C VAL A 180 -12.56 7.11 -1.59
N PHE A 181 -12.01 5.90 -1.44
CA PHE A 181 -10.63 5.61 -1.04
C PHE A 181 -10.00 4.53 -1.93
N ASP A 182 -8.68 4.48 -1.98
CA ASP A 182 -7.87 3.59 -2.84
C ASP A 182 -7.50 2.28 -2.14
N VAL A 183 -7.22 2.35 -0.83
CA VAL A 183 -6.78 1.23 0.01
C VAL A 183 -7.52 1.31 1.35
N GLY A 184 -7.97 0.18 1.88
CA GLY A 184 -8.59 0.07 3.21
C GLY A 184 -7.57 -0.29 4.30
N ASP A 185 -8.02 -0.33 5.55
CA ASP A 185 -7.25 -0.84 6.71
C ASP A 185 -7.52 -2.33 7.00
N ASP A 186 -8.18 -3.02 6.07
CA ASP A 186 -8.60 -4.42 6.22
C ASP A 186 -7.46 -5.43 6.05
N GLN A 187 -7.70 -6.68 6.44
CA GLN A 187 -6.75 -7.79 6.30
C GLN A 187 -6.35 -8.09 4.84
N ASN A 188 -7.04 -7.50 3.86
CA ASN A 188 -6.77 -7.66 2.43
C ASN A 188 -5.95 -6.50 1.84
N SER A 189 -5.53 -5.56 2.69
CA SER A 189 -4.80 -4.36 2.34
C SER A 189 -3.47 -4.28 3.11
N GLN A 190 -2.58 -3.39 2.66
CA GLN A 190 -1.29 -3.20 3.34
C GLN A 190 -1.51 -2.55 4.69
N VAL A 191 -0.73 -2.97 5.70
CA VAL A 191 -0.88 -2.43 7.04
C VAL A 191 -0.37 -0.98 7.09
N TYR A 192 -1.26 -0.02 7.31
CA TYR A 192 -0.93 1.40 7.43
C TYR A 192 -1.29 1.93 8.82
N LYS A 193 -0.29 2.17 9.66
CA LYS A 193 -0.45 2.55 11.09
C LYS A 193 -0.01 3.98 11.39
N GLY A 194 0.26 4.77 10.36
CA GLY A 194 0.78 6.13 10.50
C GLY A 194 2.19 6.17 11.09
N LEU A 195 2.51 7.29 11.76
CA LEU A 195 3.87 7.64 12.16
C LEU A 195 4.53 6.64 13.12
N ILE A 196 3.75 5.86 13.89
CA ILE A 196 4.27 4.96 14.94
C ILE A 196 5.15 3.83 14.38
N THR A 197 5.01 3.54 13.09
CA THR A 197 5.76 2.46 12.41
C THR A 197 6.99 2.96 11.67
N GLU A 198 7.14 4.28 11.50
CA GLU A 198 8.26 4.83 10.74
C GLU A 198 9.60 4.64 11.47
N SER A 199 10.66 4.40 10.70
CA SER A 199 12.03 4.24 11.23
C SER A 199 13.07 4.73 10.23
N THR A 200 14.26 5.12 10.68
CA THR A 200 15.32 5.60 9.79
C THR A 200 15.64 4.61 8.66
N GLY A 201 15.63 3.31 8.95
CA GLY A 201 15.90 2.28 7.95
C GLY A 201 14.81 2.15 6.88
N THR A 202 13.53 2.28 7.27
CA THR A 202 12.40 2.25 6.32
C THR A 202 12.37 3.51 5.47
N LEU A 203 12.59 4.69 6.08
CA LEU A 203 12.73 5.96 5.36
C LEU A 203 13.86 5.91 4.32
N ALA A 204 15.02 5.40 4.71
CA ALA A 204 16.16 5.26 3.81
C ALA A 204 15.84 4.36 2.59
N ALA A 205 15.18 3.22 2.81
CA ALA A 205 14.81 2.29 1.74
C ALA A 205 13.77 2.87 0.77
N VAL A 206 12.72 3.54 1.29
CA VAL A 206 11.72 4.22 0.46
C VAL A 206 12.39 5.31 -0.38
N ASN A 207 13.21 6.16 0.24
CA ASN A 207 13.91 7.24 -0.46
C ASN A 207 14.89 6.73 -1.53
N ALA A 208 15.63 5.66 -1.24
CA ALA A 208 16.57 5.07 -2.18
C ALA A 208 15.89 4.43 -3.41
N THR A 209 14.61 4.06 -3.29
CA THR A 209 13.81 3.44 -4.36
C THR A 209 12.69 4.37 -4.86
N ARG A 210 12.82 5.67 -4.61
CA ARG A 210 11.79 6.67 -4.90
C ARG A 210 11.27 6.55 -6.34
N GLY A 211 9.96 6.39 -6.47
CA GLY A 211 9.27 6.27 -7.75
C GLY A 211 9.54 4.96 -8.51
N GLN A 212 10.28 3.99 -7.96
CA GLN A 212 10.49 2.71 -8.63
C GLN A 212 9.32 1.76 -8.39
N VAL A 213 8.85 1.14 -9.47
CA VAL A 213 7.67 0.26 -9.49
C VAL A 213 7.90 -0.93 -10.42
N LEU A 214 7.24 -2.05 -10.17
CA LEU A 214 7.24 -3.20 -11.06
C LEU A 214 6.08 -3.12 -12.04
N THR A 215 6.38 -3.40 -13.31
CA THR A 215 5.39 -3.34 -14.39
C THR A 215 5.39 -4.61 -15.23
N TYR A 216 4.24 -4.91 -15.80
CA TYR A 216 4.04 -5.90 -16.85
C TYR A 216 3.18 -5.26 -17.93
N ASN A 217 3.63 -5.30 -19.19
CA ASN A 217 2.99 -4.60 -20.31
C ASN A 217 2.72 -3.11 -20.02
N GLY A 218 3.66 -2.43 -19.37
CA GLY A 218 3.57 -1.01 -19.03
C GLY A 218 2.59 -0.66 -17.89
N GLN A 219 1.91 -1.64 -17.30
CA GLN A 219 1.00 -1.44 -16.18
C GLN A 219 1.62 -1.92 -14.87
N ALA A 220 1.34 -1.23 -13.76
CA ALA A 220 1.72 -1.68 -12.42
C ALA A 220 1.14 -3.07 -12.16
N ILE A 221 1.96 -3.99 -11.64
CA ILE A 221 1.52 -5.36 -11.36
C ILE A 221 0.80 -5.46 -10.01
N LEU A 222 0.06 -6.56 -9.80
CA LEU A 222 -0.29 -7.01 -8.46
C LEU A 222 1.00 -7.49 -7.75
N ALA A 223 1.67 -6.61 -7.02
CA ALA A 223 2.89 -6.94 -6.26
C ALA A 223 2.53 -7.44 -4.85
N ALA A 224 1.89 -8.61 -4.77
CA ALA A 224 1.52 -9.24 -3.51
C ALA A 224 2.75 -9.72 -2.72
N PHE A 225 2.71 -9.61 -1.40
CA PHE A 225 3.80 -10.03 -0.52
C PHE A 225 3.24 -10.59 0.80
N HIS A 226 4.03 -11.43 1.46
CA HIS A 226 3.65 -12.11 2.70
C HIS A 226 4.90 -12.39 3.58
N SER A 227 4.69 -12.88 4.80
CA SER A 227 5.80 -13.05 5.77
C SER A 227 6.78 -14.15 5.38
N ALA A 228 6.30 -15.39 5.20
CA ALA A 228 7.13 -16.54 4.87
C ALA A 228 6.33 -17.57 4.06
N SER A 229 6.92 -18.18 3.02
CA SER A 229 6.20 -19.11 2.14
C SER A 229 6.15 -20.56 2.64
N GLY A 230 6.96 -20.93 3.62
CA GLY A 230 7.18 -22.31 4.01
C GLY A 230 7.96 -23.10 2.95
N GLY A 231 8.97 -22.46 2.34
CA GLY A 231 9.94 -23.05 1.41
C GLY A 231 9.63 -22.91 -0.08
N HIS A 232 8.43 -22.47 -0.46
CA HIS A 232 8.08 -22.21 -1.86
C HIS A 232 6.85 -21.31 -1.95
N THR A 233 6.87 -20.29 -2.80
CA THR A 233 5.70 -19.43 -3.04
C THR A 233 4.61 -20.17 -3.85
N GLU A 234 3.41 -19.62 -3.91
CA GLU A 234 2.25 -20.19 -4.62
C GLU A 234 2.04 -19.51 -5.99
N ASN A 235 1.38 -20.23 -6.90
CA ASN A 235 0.78 -19.56 -8.07
C ASN A 235 -0.44 -18.77 -7.60
N VAL A 236 -0.70 -17.61 -8.23
CA VAL A 236 -1.83 -16.77 -7.83
C VAL A 236 -3.18 -17.46 -7.98
N GLU A 237 -3.35 -18.36 -8.95
CA GLU A 237 -4.60 -19.10 -9.19
C GLU A 237 -4.89 -20.21 -8.19
N ASP A 238 -3.88 -20.62 -7.44
CA ASP A 238 -4.06 -21.55 -6.33
C ASP A 238 -4.55 -20.81 -5.07
N VAL A 239 -4.63 -19.48 -5.09
CA VAL A 239 -4.98 -18.67 -3.91
C VAL A 239 -6.15 -17.70 -4.16
N TRP A 240 -6.15 -16.95 -5.26
CA TRP A 240 -7.13 -15.86 -5.46
C TRP A 240 -7.79 -15.82 -6.84
N ASN A 241 -7.01 -15.66 -7.90
CA ASN A 241 -7.47 -15.15 -9.19
C ASN A 241 -6.89 -15.91 -10.36
N GLU A 242 -7.37 -15.65 -11.57
CA GLU A 242 -6.82 -16.20 -12.81
C GLU A 242 -5.28 -16.10 -12.90
N PRO A 243 -4.63 -17.03 -13.63
CA PRO A 243 -3.18 -17.08 -13.75
C PRO A 243 -2.58 -15.75 -14.20
N LEU A 244 -1.60 -15.25 -13.43
CA LEU A 244 -0.80 -14.09 -13.80
C LEU A 244 0.64 -14.51 -14.11
N PRO A 245 1.22 -14.07 -15.25
CA PRO A 245 2.53 -14.53 -15.72
C PRO A 245 3.69 -14.09 -14.82
N TYR A 246 3.46 -13.11 -13.95
CA TYR A 246 4.44 -12.55 -13.02
C TYR A 246 4.24 -12.99 -11.56
N LEU A 247 3.15 -13.71 -11.23
CA LEU A 247 2.91 -14.30 -9.90
C LEU A 247 2.84 -15.82 -10.02
N ARG A 248 4.01 -16.43 -10.22
CA ARG A 248 4.19 -17.88 -10.28
C ARG A 248 4.94 -18.36 -9.04
N GLY A 249 4.67 -19.59 -8.63
CA GLY A 249 5.43 -20.22 -7.56
C GLY A 249 6.92 -20.30 -7.88
N VAL A 250 7.75 -19.94 -6.91
CA VAL A 250 9.22 -20.03 -6.94
C VAL A 250 9.74 -20.60 -5.62
N PRO A 251 10.90 -21.29 -5.63
CA PRO A 251 11.56 -21.69 -4.38
C PRO A 251 11.79 -20.48 -3.47
N ASP A 252 11.55 -20.65 -2.18
CA ASP A 252 11.73 -19.58 -1.20
C ASP A 252 12.98 -19.83 -0.33
N PHE A 253 13.50 -18.75 0.26
CA PHE A 253 14.70 -18.72 1.08
C PHE A 253 14.37 -18.43 2.56
N ASP A 254 13.18 -18.78 3.01
CA ASP A 254 12.68 -18.50 4.37
C ASP A 254 13.02 -19.58 5.41
N GLN A 255 13.84 -20.57 5.05
CA GLN A 255 14.25 -21.65 5.96
C GLN A 255 15.04 -21.09 7.17
N GLY A 256 14.85 -21.72 8.32
CA GLY A 256 15.52 -21.31 9.57
C GLY A 256 14.99 -20.02 10.20
N THR A 257 13.92 -19.43 9.64
CA THR A 257 13.29 -18.24 10.22
C THR A 257 12.24 -18.61 11.28
N PRO A 258 11.93 -17.71 12.24
CA PRO A 258 11.07 -18.03 13.39
C PRO A 258 9.63 -18.44 13.04
N VAL A 259 9.20 -18.16 11.81
CA VAL A 259 7.84 -18.43 11.33
C VAL A 259 7.81 -19.49 10.23
N PHE A 260 8.96 -20.08 9.87
CA PHE A 260 9.07 -21.11 8.84
C PHE A 260 8.27 -22.36 9.19
N GLU A 261 8.30 -22.79 10.44
CA GLU A 261 7.58 -23.96 10.95
C GLU A 261 6.79 -23.58 12.20
N TRP A 262 5.64 -24.21 12.39
CA TRP A 262 4.80 -24.00 13.56
C TRP A 262 3.94 -25.23 13.86
N THR A 263 3.53 -25.36 15.11
CA THR A 263 2.66 -26.44 15.58
C THR A 263 1.55 -25.88 16.46
N LYS A 264 0.33 -26.38 16.26
CA LYS A 264 -0.82 -26.15 17.16
C LYS A 264 -1.44 -27.49 17.57
N THR A 265 -2.04 -27.53 18.75
CA THR A 265 -2.82 -28.69 19.20
C THR A 265 -4.24 -28.22 19.51
N PHE A 266 -5.22 -28.98 19.05
CA PHE A 266 -6.64 -28.72 19.31
C PHE A 266 -7.26 -29.97 19.93
N SER A 267 -8.14 -29.77 20.93
CA SER A 267 -9.01 -30.86 21.36
C SER A 267 -10.11 -31.09 20.32
N GLN A 268 -10.73 -32.28 20.35
CA GLN A 268 -11.90 -32.56 19.50
C GLN A 268 -13.02 -31.54 19.72
N GLY A 269 -13.26 -31.16 20.99
CA GLY A 269 -14.28 -30.17 21.33
C GLY A 269 -13.98 -28.77 20.77
N ASP A 270 -12.70 -28.36 20.76
CA ASP A 270 -12.31 -27.08 20.16
C ASP A 270 -12.51 -27.06 18.64
N LEU A 271 -12.18 -28.17 17.97
CA LEU A 271 -12.42 -28.30 16.53
C LEU A 271 -13.91 -28.25 16.21
N SER A 272 -14.75 -28.97 16.96
CA SER A 272 -16.21 -28.97 16.75
C SER A 272 -16.85 -27.60 16.94
N LYS A 273 -16.31 -26.76 17.82
CA LYS A 273 -16.76 -25.36 18.02
C LYS A 273 -16.38 -24.44 16.86
N ARG A 274 -15.21 -24.68 16.26
CA ARG A 274 -14.64 -23.85 15.19
C ARG A 274 -15.14 -24.27 13.80
N ILE A 275 -15.45 -25.55 13.63
CA ILE A 275 -15.91 -26.15 12.38
C ILE A 275 -17.27 -26.82 12.64
N SER A 276 -18.34 -26.07 12.39
CA SER A 276 -19.71 -26.52 12.62
C SER A 276 -20.22 -27.48 11.54
N GLY A 277 -21.31 -28.19 11.83
CA GLY A 277 -22.04 -29.00 10.84
C GLY A 277 -21.51 -30.41 10.57
N VAL A 278 -20.47 -30.86 11.28
CA VAL A 278 -19.93 -32.24 11.18
C VAL A 278 -19.98 -33.01 12.50
N GLY A 279 -20.36 -32.37 13.61
CA GLY A 279 -20.33 -32.99 14.94
C GLY A 279 -18.90 -33.14 15.47
N ASN A 280 -18.62 -34.23 16.18
CA ASN A 280 -17.28 -34.52 16.70
C ASN A 280 -16.36 -34.96 15.57
N ILE A 281 -15.36 -34.14 15.28
CA ILE A 281 -14.43 -34.40 14.17
C ILE A 281 -13.58 -35.62 14.49
N THR A 282 -13.57 -36.58 13.57
CA THR A 282 -12.78 -37.81 13.65
C THR A 282 -11.57 -37.78 12.72
N THR A 283 -11.72 -37.13 11.58
CA THR A 283 -10.69 -37.09 10.52
C THR A 283 -10.70 -35.77 9.77
N MET A 284 -9.50 -35.27 9.44
CA MET A 284 -9.28 -34.13 8.56
C MET A 284 -8.22 -34.53 7.56
N THR A 285 -8.58 -34.64 6.28
CA THR A 285 -7.68 -35.10 5.22
C THR A 285 -7.70 -34.13 4.05
N PRO A 286 -6.54 -33.64 3.58
CA PRO A 286 -6.48 -32.85 2.35
C PRO A 286 -7.12 -33.62 1.20
N GLN A 287 -8.08 -33.00 0.53
CA GLN A 287 -8.71 -33.55 -0.67
C GLN A 287 -8.05 -33.00 -1.94
N ARG A 288 -7.59 -31.74 -1.89
CA ARG A 288 -6.85 -31.10 -2.97
C ARG A 288 -5.78 -30.17 -2.41
N THR A 289 -4.63 -30.18 -3.04
CA THR A 289 -3.50 -29.31 -2.72
C THR A 289 -3.03 -28.56 -3.96
N SER A 290 -2.35 -27.43 -3.77
CA SER A 290 -1.58 -26.79 -4.83
C SER A 290 -0.37 -27.66 -5.21
N ALA A 291 0.30 -27.30 -6.29
CA ALA A 291 1.54 -27.95 -6.71
C ALA A 291 2.66 -27.88 -5.65
N TYR A 292 2.54 -26.95 -4.69
CA TYR A 292 3.57 -26.67 -3.68
C TYR A 292 3.12 -27.05 -2.25
N GLY A 293 1.98 -27.72 -2.12
CA GLY A 293 1.55 -28.39 -0.89
C GLY A 293 0.68 -27.56 0.04
N SER A 294 0.18 -26.40 -0.40
CA SER A 294 -0.88 -25.70 0.32
C SER A 294 -2.23 -26.39 0.10
N ILE A 295 -3.04 -26.47 1.15
CA ILE A 295 -4.36 -27.12 1.09
C ILE A 295 -5.33 -26.19 0.36
N LEU A 296 -5.95 -26.67 -0.72
CA LEU A 296 -7.00 -25.96 -1.44
C LEU A 296 -8.39 -26.40 -0.97
N ALA A 297 -8.54 -27.68 -0.65
CA ALA A 297 -9.76 -28.24 -0.09
C ALA A 297 -9.44 -29.33 0.94
N MET A 298 -10.09 -29.25 2.08
CA MET A 298 -10.00 -30.18 3.20
C MET A 298 -11.31 -30.93 3.35
N LYS A 299 -11.23 -32.27 3.36
CA LYS A 299 -12.35 -33.11 3.78
C LYS A 299 -12.33 -33.24 5.29
N VAL A 300 -13.41 -32.79 5.94
CA VAL A 300 -13.61 -32.90 7.38
C VAL A 300 -14.74 -33.88 7.65
N VAL A 301 -14.43 -34.95 8.36
CA VAL A 301 -15.38 -36.02 8.72
C VAL A 301 -15.60 -35.98 10.23
N GLY A 302 -16.86 -35.99 10.64
CA GLY A 302 -17.25 -36.19 12.03
C GLY A 302 -18.44 -37.14 12.16
N ASP A 303 -18.87 -37.37 13.39
CA ASP A 303 -19.94 -38.32 13.74
C ASP A 303 -21.35 -37.92 13.23
N LYS A 304 -21.54 -36.66 12.85
CA LYS A 304 -22.83 -36.14 12.34
C LYS A 304 -22.81 -35.77 10.86
N GLY A 305 -21.67 -35.93 10.17
CA GLY A 305 -21.60 -35.63 8.75
C GLY A 305 -20.20 -35.42 8.22
N THR A 306 -20.13 -35.03 6.94
CA THR A 306 -18.89 -34.71 6.24
C THR A 306 -19.06 -33.37 5.53
N ARG A 307 -18.01 -32.55 5.55
CA ARG A 307 -17.94 -31.30 4.80
C ARG A 307 -16.63 -31.23 4.02
N ILE A 308 -16.69 -30.63 2.84
CA ILE A 308 -15.51 -30.15 2.11
C ILE A 308 -15.43 -28.66 2.36
N ILE A 309 -14.30 -28.22 2.90
CA ILE A 309 -14.07 -26.83 3.32
C ILE A 309 -12.79 -26.33 2.63
N SER A 310 -12.73 -25.07 2.23
CA SER A 310 -11.53 -24.50 1.63
C SER A 310 -10.35 -24.50 2.62
N GLY A 311 -9.13 -24.45 2.11
CA GLY A 311 -7.95 -24.30 2.96
C GLY A 311 -7.98 -23.01 3.80
N ASP A 312 -8.39 -21.90 3.18
CA ASP A 312 -8.47 -20.59 3.84
C ASP A 312 -9.52 -20.55 4.94
N ASP A 313 -10.69 -21.16 4.73
CA ASP A 313 -11.73 -21.25 5.76
C ASP A 313 -11.26 -22.09 6.96
N ILE A 314 -10.54 -23.19 6.71
CA ILE A 314 -9.94 -23.99 7.79
C ILE A 314 -8.86 -23.19 8.53
N ALA A 315 -7.95 -22.56 7.79
CA ALA A 315 -6.88 -21.76 8.38
C ALA A 315 -7.46 -20.62 9.24
N SER A 316 -8.48 -19.94 8.74
CA SER A 316 -9.20 -18.86 9.45
C SER A 316 -9.91 -19.38 10.70
N ALA A 317 -10.70 -20.45 10.59
CA ALA A 317 -11.44 -21.02 11.72
C ALA A 317 -10.53 -21.50 12.87
N LEU A 318 -9.35 -22.02 12.52
CA LEU A 318 -8.36 -22.53 13.46
C LEU A 318 -7.29 -21.48 13.85
N GLY A 319 -7.33 -20.29 13.26
CA GLY A 319 -6.33 -19.24 13.44
C GLY A 319 -4.93 -19.70 13.06
N LEU A 320 -4.77 -20.47 12.00
CA LEU A 320 -3.48 -20.95 11.50
C LEU A 320 -2.72 -19.81 10.81
N ARG A 321 -1.41 -19.97 10.66
CA ARG A 321 -0.55 -18.97 10.00
C ARG A 321 -0.58 -19.08 8.47
N SER A 322 -0.92 -20.24 7.92
CA SER A 322 -0.96 -20.50 6.48
C SER A 322 -1.90 -21.68 6.17
N THR A 323 -2.15 -21.92 4.89
CA THR A 323 -2.84 -23.10 4.38
C THR A 323 -1.91 -24.29 4.11
N ARG A 324 -0.60 -24.13 4.35
CA ARG A 324 0.42 -25.18 4.19
C ARG A 324 0.61 -25.93 5.51
N PHE A 325 -0.29 -26.87 5.78
CA PHE A 325 -0.26 -27.65 7.02
C PHE A 325 -0.67 -29.11 6.82
N GLN A 326 -0.38 -29.91 7.84
CA GLN A 326 -0.80 -31.30 7.99
C GLN A 326 -1.56 -31.43 9.31
N VAL A 327 -2.51 -32.35 9.35
CA VAL A 327 -3.31 -32.64 10.54
C VAL A 327 -3.14 -34.11 10.90
N ASN A 328 -2.68 -34.38 12.12
CA ASN A 328 -2.50 -35.72 12.64
C ASN A 328 -3.24 -35.85 13.97
N ARG A 329 -4.03 -36.92 14.13
CA ARG A 329 -4.61 -37.25 15.43
C ARG A 329 -3.51 -37.80 16.35
N LYS A 330 -3.38 -37.24 17.57
CA LYS A 330 -2.40 -37.72 18.54
C LYS A 330 -2.81 -39.11 19.04
N SER A 331 -1.89 -40.07 18.95
CA SER A 331 -2.11 -41.45 19.38
C SER A 331 -2.58 -41.51 20.84
N GLY A 332 -3.55 -42.39 21.12
CA GLY A 332 -4.13 -42.55 22.45
C GLY A 332 -5.02 -41.39 22.93
N THR A 333 -5.33 -40.40 22.07
CA THR A 333 -6.15 -39.24 22.45
C THR A 333 -7.23 -38.90 21.42
N THR A 334 -8.11 -37.96 21.76
CA THR A 334 -9.05 -37.29 20.84
C THR A 334 -8.51 -35.97 20.29
N SER A 335 -7.27 -35.61 20.64
CA SER A 335 -6.65 -34.35 20.23
C SER A 335 -5.99 -34.46 18.86
N PHE A 336 -5.95 -33.34 18.15
CA PHE A 336 -5.34 -33.18 16.84
C PHE A 336 -4.13 -32.26 16.92
N GLN A 337 -3.02 -32.69 16.36
CA GLN A 337 -1.85 -31.87 16.13
C GLN A 337 -1.86 -31.36 14.70
N VAL A 338 -1.73 -30.04 14.55
CA VAL A 338 -1.59 -29.38 13.26
C VAL A 338 -0.16 -28.87 13.17
N THR A 339 0.62 -29.39 12.22
CA THR A 339 1.97 -28.91 11.92
C THR A 339 1.94 -28.22 10.58
N GLY A 340 2.51 -27.02 10.50
CA GLY A 340 2.47 -26.24 9.27
C GLY A 340 3.72 -25.43 9.05
N ARG A 341 3.79 -24.84 7.86
CA ARG A 341 4.93 -24.05 7.40
C ARG A 341 4.50 -22.71 6.83
N GLY A 342 5.39 -21.73 6.95
CA GLY A 342 5.17 -20.38 6.46
C GLY A 342 4.14 -19.59 7.26
N PHE A 343 4.01 -18.32 6.89
CA PHE A 343 3.05 -17.37 7.45
C PHE A 343 2.59 -16.41 6.36
N GLY A 344 1.30 -16.48 6.03
CA GLY A 344 0.63 -15.68 5.03
C GLY A 344 0.18 -16.53 3.84
N HIS A 345 -0.29 -15.84 2.80
CA HIS A 345 -0.94 -16.45 1.65
C HIS A 345 0.04 -17.08 0.64
N GLY A 346 1.35 -16.87 0.78
CA GLY A 346 2.36 -17.55 -0.04
C GLY A 346 2.58 -16.97 -1.44
N VAL A 347 1.85 -15.94 -1.86
CA VAL A 347 1.93 -15.37 -3.23
C VAL A 347 2.94 -14.23 -3.27
N GLY A 348 3.73 -14.17 -4.35
CA GLY A 348 4.68 -13.08 -4.63
C GLY A 348 5.86 -13.05 -3.66
N LEU A 349 6.22 -11.85 -3.17
CA LEU A 349 7.44 -11.68 -2.37
C LEU A 349 7.28 -12.24 -0.94
N SER A 350 8.21 -13.10 -0.55
CA SER A 350 8.40 -13.54 0.83
C SER A 350 9.31 -12.57 1.57
N GLN A 351 8.84 -11.95 2.65
CA GLN A 351 9.61 -10.98 3.44
C GLN A 351 10.86 -11.62 4.06
N TRP A 352 10.69 -12.80 4.67
CA TRP A 352 11.79 -13.56 5.26
C TRP A 352 12.75 -14.13 4.21
N GLY A 353 12.23 -14.54 3.05
CA GLY A 353 13.08 -14.93 1.94
C GLY A 353 13.89 -13.76 1.38
N ALA A 354 13.30 -12.58 1.24
CA ALA A 354 14.00 -11.35 0.88
C ALA A 354 15.07 -10.96 1.92
N TYR A 355 14.79 -11.13 3.22
CA TYR A 355 15.76 -10.93 4.29
C TYR A 355 16.99 -11.85 4.13
N ASN A 356 16.77 -13.15 3.94
CA ASN A 356 17.85 -14.12 3.80
C ASN A 356 18.64 -13.94 2.50
N LEU A 357 17.97 -13.62 1.39
CA LEU A 357 18.65 -13.23 0.14
C LEU A 357 19.52 -11.98 0.34
N ALA A 358 19.00 -10.94 0.97
CA ALA A 358 19.78 -9.74 1.26
C ALA A 358 21.00 -10.03 2.15
N ARG A 359 20.85 -10.90 3.16
CA ARG A 359 21.98 -11.37 3.98
C ARG A 359 23.01 -12.19 3.20
N GLY A 360 22.55 -12.90 2.16
CA GLY A 360 23.40 -13.60 1.21
C GLY A 360 24.09 -12.71 0.18
N GLY A 361 23.91 -11.38 0.24
CA GLY A 361 24.55 -10.42 -0.65
C GLY A 361 23.78 -10.09 -1.93
N TYR A 362 22.53 -10.55 -2.07
CA TYR A 362 21.70 -10.24 -3.22
C TYR A 362 21.10 -8.83 -3.10
N GLY A 363 21.15 -8.06 -4.19
CA GLY A 363 20.56 -6.73 -4.27
C GLY A 363 19.04 -6.77 -4.48
N TYR A 364 18.34 -5.68 -4.13
CA TYR A 364 16.87 -5.62 -4.17
C TYR A 364 16.28 -5.94 -5.55
N GLN A 365 16.96 -5.55 -6.64
CA GLN A 365 16.52 -5.84 -8.00
C GLN A 365 16.53 -7.36 -8.29
N GLN A 366 17.53 -8.08 -7.80
CA GLN A 366 17.63 -9.54 -7.94
C GLN A 366 16.54 -10.23 -7.10
N ILE A 367 16.31 -9.73 -5.88
CA ILE A 367 15.24 -10.21 -5.01
C ILE A 367 13.87 -10.05 -5.69
N LEU A 368 13.58 -8.85 -6.23
CA LEU A 368 12.33 -8.60 -6.93
C LEU A 368 12.18 -9.47 -8.18
N ALA A 369 13.25 -9.63 -8.98
CA ALA A 369 13.21 -10.46 -10.18
C ALA A 369 12.99 -11.96 -9.88
N HIS A 370 13.43 -12.43 -8.71
CA HIS A 370 13.17 -13.79 -8.24
C HIS A 370 11.68 -14.03 -7.98
N TYR A 371 11.05 -13.14 -7.21
CA TYR A 371 9.63 -13.29 -6.80
C TYR A 371 8.62 -12.83 -7.85
N TYR A 372 8.95 -11.85 -8.67
CA TYR A 372 8.08 -11.28 -9.68
C TYR A 372 8.66 -11.45 -11.09
N ARG A 373 8.56 -12.67 -11.62
CA ARG A 373 9.13 -13.03 -12.93
C ARG A 373 8.49 -12.24 -14.06
N ASN A 374 9.21 -12.07 -15.17
CA ASN A 374 8.72 -11.38 -16.38
C ASN A 374 8.30 -9.92 -16.16
N THR A 375 8.72 -9.29 -15.06
CA THR A 375 8.43 -7.87 -14.79
C THR A 375 9.58 -6.97 -15.20
N THR A 376 9.26 -5.69 -15.38
CA THR A 376 10.24 -4.63 -15.61
C THR A 376 10.20 -3.64 -14.45
N LEU A 377 11.36 -3.31 -13.90
CA LEU A 377 11.50 -2.21 -12.96
C LEU A 377 11.45 -0.88 -13.73
N ALA A 378 10.36 -0.13 -13.54
CA ALA A 378 10.15 1.18 -14.14
C ALA A 378 10.25 2.28 -13.09
N LYS A 379 10.34 3.53 -13.55
CA LYS A 379 10.33 4.71 -12.68
C LYS A 379 9.18 5.63 -13.07
N ILE A 380 8.36 6.00 -12.10
CA ILE A 380 7.26 6.97 -12.23
C ILE A 380 7.68 8.34 -11.69
N ASP A 381 7.04 9.40 -12.19
CA ASP A 381 7.17 10.73 -11.62
C ASP A 381 6.35 10.79 -10.32
N VAL A 382 7.06 10.71 -9.20
CA VAL A 382 6.54 11.01 -7.86
C VAL A 382 7.17 12.34 -7.48
N ARG A 383 6.34 13.36 -7.26
CA ARG A 383 6.81 14.73 -7.04
C ARG A 383 6.96 15.04 -5.58
#